data_AF-A0A955H4H1-F1
#
_entry.id   AF-A0A955H4H1-F1
#
_cell.length_a   1.000
_cell.length_b   1.000
_cell.length_c   1.000
_cell.angle_alpha   90.00
_cell.angle_beta   90.00
_cell.angle_gamma   90.00
#
_symmetry.space_group_name_H-M   'P 1'
#
loop_
_entity.id
_entity.type
_entity.pdbx_description
1 polymer ?
#
loop_
_entity_poly.entity_id
_entity_poly.type
_entity_poly.pdbx_seq_one_letter_code
_entity_poly.pdbx_strand_id
1 'polypeptide(L)'
;MSSISPLKSLNGTFRFKLLVSFLYVLLIIITYYTAVYLVNYPHATRPVLSIGYYEYLIRQAFGEEVMYRLFPLALAVSLFGANWIVLSLVIMSVSTYFAIGHIGLLSLFPVGVAGVLLSLAFLQFGGYDKKYLNGLLWCGFIHSFCNFSFFVFVPALFFN
;
A
#
# COMPACT_ATOMS: atom_id res chain seq x y z
N MET A 1 -12.33 -19.79 -22.43
CA MET A 1 -11.78 -18.58 -23.07
C MET A 1 -10.78 -17.95 -22.13
N SER A 2 -9.48 -17.99 -22.45
CA SER A 2 -8.44 -17.33 -21.65
C SER A 2 -8.40 -15.84 -21.98
N SER A 3 -9.16 -15.02 -21.25
CA SER A 3 -9.03 -13.58 -21.34
C SER A 3 -7.70 -13.17 -20.67
N ILE A 4 -6.69 -12.88 -21.48
CA ILE A 4 -5.47 -12.21 -21.00
C ILE A 4 -5.94 -10.88 -20.40
N SER A 5 -5.68 -10.65 -19.11
CA SER A 5 -6.09 -9.40 -18.48
C SER A 5 -5.36 -8.24 -19.18
N PRO A 6 -6.04 -7.12 -19.49
CA PRO A 6 -5.44 -5.99 -20.22
C PRO A 6 -4.21 -5.37 -19.53
N LEU A 7 -3.98 -5.63 -18.24
CA LEU A 7 -2.76 -5.24 -17.54
C LEU A 7 -1.57 -6.19 -17.75
N LYS A 8 -1.83 -7.46 -18.09
CA LYS A 8 -0.77 -8.44 -18.32
C LYS A 8 0.00 -8.17 -19.61
N SER A 9 -0.64 -7.54 -20.60
CA SER A 9 0.02 -7.16 -21.87
C SER A 9 0.94 -5.94 -21.73
N LEU A 10 0.92 -5.21 -20.61
CA LEU A 10 1.68 -3.97 -20.40
C LEU A 10 2.96 -4.16 -19.57
N ASN A 11 3.53 -5.36 -19.63
CA ASN A 11 4.24 -5.99 -18.52
C ASN A 11 5.52 -5.27 -18.00
N GLY A 12 6.15 -4.39 -18.77
CA GLY A 12 7.26 -3.55 -18.31
C GLY A 12 6.82 -2.13 -17.94
N THR A 13 6.23 -1.42 -18.90
CA THR A 13 5.85 0.00 -18.75
C THR A 13 4.81 0.22 -17.66
N PHE A 14 3.83 -0.68 -17.50
CA PHE A 14 2.84 -0.53 -16.44
C PHE A 14 3.42 -0.80 -15.06
N ARG A 15 4.29 -1.80 -14.90
CA ARG A 15 4.97 -2.06 -13.62
C ARG A 15 5.84 -0.87 -13.19
N PHE A 16 6.57 -0.28 -14.14
CA PHE A 16 7.34 0.93 -13.89
C PHE A 16 6.45 2.12 -13.55
N LYS A 17 5.38 2.37 -14.31
CA LYS A 17 4.41 3.45 -14.01
C LYS A 17 3.76 3.26 -12.64
N LEU A 18 3.39 2.03 -12.27
CA LEU A 18 2.82 1.71 -10.97
C LEU A 18 3.83 2.02 -9.85
N LEU A 19 5.09 1.61 -10.02
CA LEU A 19 6.16 1.94 -9.08
C LEU A 19 6.37 3.45 -8.94
N VAL A 20 6.41 4.18 -10.06
CA VAL A 20 6.55 5.65 -10.05
C VAL A 20 5.35 6.31 -9.37
N SER A 21 4.12 5.86 -9.65
CA SER A 21 2.92 6.33 -8.97
C SER A 21 2.97 6.06 -7.46
N PHE A 22 3.51 4.90 -7.05
CA PHE A 22 3.77 4.59 -5.65
C PHE A 22 4.73 5.57 -5.00
N LEU A 23 5.88 5.83 -5.63
CA LEU A 23 6.88 6.76 -5.11
C LEU A 23 6.32 8.19 -5.00
N TYR A 24 5.51 8.61 -5.98
CA TYR A 24 4.87 9.92 -5.97
C TYR A 24 3.83 10.05 -4.85
N VAL A 25 2.97 9.05 -4.68
CA VAL A 25 1.98 9.03 -3.59
C VAL A 25 2.66 8.93 -2.23
N LEU A 26 3.72 8.13 -2.11
CA LEU A 26 4.53 8.05 -0.91
C LEU A 26 5.11 9.42 -0.54
N LEU A 27 5.64 10.16 -1.52
CA LEU A 27 6.15 11.52 -1.31
C LEU A 27 5.05 12.47 -0.82
N ILE A 28 3.84 12.39 -1.38
CA ILE A 28 2.69 13.20 -0.94
C ILE A 28 2.29 12.85 0.50
N ILE A 29 2.18 11.56 0.83
CA ILE A 29 1.82 11.10 2.18
C ILE A 29 2.85 11.60 3.18
N ILE A 30 4.14 11.39 2.88
CA ILE A 30 5.25 11.90 3.67
C ILE A 30 5.11 13.40 3.87
N THR A 31 4.94 14.17 2.79
CA THR A 31 4.85 15.64 2.87
C THR A 31 3.66 16.10 3.71
N TYR A 32 2.49 15.51 3.50
CA TYR A 32 1.26 15.85 4.22
C TYR A 32 1.41 15.60 5.72
N TYR A 33 1.82 14.41 6.11
CA TYR A 33 1.93 14.07 7.53
C TYR A 33 3.13 14.72 8.20
N THR A 34 4.21 14.99 7.46
CA THR A 34 5.30 15.85 7.96
C THR A 34 4.74 17.22 8.31
N ALA A 35 3.97 17.84 7.41
CA ALA A 35 3.39 19.16 7.66
C ALA A 35 2.45 19.13 8.89
N VAL A 36 1.60 18.10 9.00
CA VAL A 36 0.73 17.91 10.17
C VAL A 36 1.55 17.71 11.45
N TYR A 37 2.61 16.91 11.40
CA TYR A 37 3.45 16.62 12.56
C TYR A 37 4.24 17.85 13.02
N LEU A 38 4.84 18.61 12.11
CA LEU A 38 5.59 19.84 12.43
C LEU A 38 4.69 20.92 13.04
N VAL A 39 3.44 21.02 12.58
CA VAL A 39 2.46 21.96 13.16
C VAL A 39 2.06 21.54 14.57
N ASN A 40 1.88 20.24 14.83
CA ASN A 40 1.36 19.75 16.10
C ASN A 40 2.45 19.41 17.14
N TYR A 41 3.69 19.16 16.71
CA TYR A 41 4.80 18.72 17.56
C TYR A 41 6.11 19.45 17.22
N PRO A 42 6.18 20.78 17.42
CA PRO A 42 7.33 21.61 17.04
C PRO A 42 8.63 21.31 17.81
N HIS A 43 8.56 20.52 18.89
CA HIS A 43 9.69 20.16 19.75
C HIS A 43 9.95 18.65 19.84
N ALA A 44 9.37 17.87 18.94
CA ALA A 44 9.63 16.44 18.92
C ALA A 44 11.14 16.18 18.79
N THR A 45 11.69 15.31 19.63
CA THR A 45 13.06 14.83 19.52
C THR A 45 13.07 13.48 18.83
N ARG A 46 14.19 13.13 18.19
CA ARG A 46 14.32 11.95 17.31
C ARG A 46 13.74 10.69 17.96
N PRO A 47 12.93 9.88 17.25
CA PRO A 47 12.54 8.59 17.76
C PRO A 47 13.79 7.70 17.91
N VAL A 48 13.97 7.11 19.10
CA VAL A 48 14.96 6.05 19.32
C VAL A 48 14.40 4.78 18.70
N LEU A 49 14.76 4.54 17.44
CA LEU A 49 14.28 3.38 16.69
C LEU A 49 15.08 2.14 17.12
N SER A 50 14.44 1.23 17.86
CA SER A 50 15.02 -0.06 18.22
C SER A 50 14.72 -1.11 17.14
N ILE A 51 15.53 -2.17 17.06
CA ILE A 51 15.31 -3.28 16.12
C ILE A 51 13.90 -3.88 16.25
N GLY A 52 13.36 -3.92 17.47
CA GLY A 52 12.00 -4.39 17.74
C GLY A 52 10.90 -3.51 17.13
N TYR A 53 11.15 -2.20 16.98
CA TYR A 53 10.21 -1.30 16.31
C TYR A 53 10.17 -1.57 14.80
N TYR A 54 11.31 -1.84 14.16
CA TYR A 54 11.35 -2.22 12.74
C TYR A 54 10.63 -3.55 12.49
N GLU A 55 10.84 -4.55 13.35
CA GLU A 55 10.14 -5.83 13.27
C GLU A 55 8.62 -5.66 13.42
N TYR A 56 8.20 -4.84 14.37
CA TYR A 56 6.79 -4.50 14.58
C TYR A 56 6.16 -3.89 13.32
N LEU A 57 6.83 -2.91 12.68
CA LEU A 57 6.33 -2.28 11.45
C LEU A 57 6.19 -3.26 10.29
N ILE A 58 7.13 -4.20 10.14
CA ILE A 58 7.06 -5.25 9.12
C ILE A 58 5.88 -6.17 9.42
N ARG A 59 5.76 -6.66 10.67
CA ARG A 59 4.66 -7.57 11.07
C ARG A 59 3.29 -6.93 10.85
N GLN A 60 3.13 -5.66 11.21
CA GLN A 60 1.89 -4.93 10.96
C GLN A 60 1.60 -4.80 9.47
N ALA A 61 2.58 -4.36 8.66
CA ALA A 61 2.39 -4.23 7.22
C ALA A 61 1.93 -5.55 6.59
N PHE A 62 2.58 -6.67 6.90
CA PHE A 62 2.17 -7.97 6.38
C PHE A 62 0.79 -8.43 6.88
N GLY A 63 0.47 -8.19 8.15
CA GLY A 63 -0.86 -8.51 8.70
C GLY A 63 -1.97 -7.73 7.99
N GLU A 64 -1.75 -6.45 7.74
CA GLU A 64 -2.68 -5.60 7.00
C GLU A 64 -2.82 -6.02 5.54
N GLU A 65 -1.73 -6.38 4.87
CA GLU A 65 -1.81 -6.88 3.50
C GLU A 65 -2.55 -8.23 3.39
N VAL A 66 -2.45 -9.09 4.41
CA VAL A 66 -3.26 -10.32 4.47
C VAL A 66 -4.75 -9.97 4.54
N MET A 67 -5.11 -9.06 5.44
CA MET A 67 -6.50 -8.69 5.71
C MET A 67 -7.13 -7.95 4.53
N TYR A 68 -6.45 -6.95 3.98
CA TYR A 68 -7.04 -6.01 3.02
C TYR A 68 -6.79 -6.40 1.56
N ARG A 69 -5.79 -7.22 1.27
CA ARG A 69 -5.40 -7.54 -0.11
C ARG A 69 -5.57 -9.01 -0.36
N LEU A 70 -4.82 -9.86 0.35
CA LEU A 70 -4.83 -11.30 0.11
C LEU A 70 -6.24 -11.85 0.14
N PHE A 71 -6.95 -11.71 1.26
CA PHE A 71 -8.26 -12.33 1.41
C PHE A 71 -9.31 -11.81 0.40
N PRO A 72 -9.63 -10.49 0.36
CA PRO A 72 -10.69 -10.00 -0.51
C PRO A 72 -10.34 -10.08 -2.00
N LEU A 73 -9.10 -9.81 -2.41
CA LEU A 73 -8.72 -9.83 -3.82
C LEU A 73 -8.50 -11.26 -4.32
N ALA A 74 -7.92 -12.18 -3.52
CA ALA A 74 -7.81 -13.57 -3.92
C ALA A 74 -9.19 -14.21 -4.05
N LEU A 75 -10.12 -13.90 -3.15
CA LEU A 75 -11.50 -14.36 -3.23
C LEU A 75 -12.18 -13.82 -4.50
N ALA A 76 -12.07 -12.52 -4.77
CA ALA A 76 -12.66 -11.90 -5.96
C ALA A 76 -12.11 -12.51 -7.26
N VAL A 77 -10.80 -12.70 -7.36
CA VAL A 77 -10.17 -13.35 -8.52
C VAL A 77 -10.57 -14.82 -8.63
N SER A 78 -10.71 -15.53 -7.51
CA SER A 78 -11.09 -16.95 -7.52
C SER A 78 -12.53 -17.16 -8.00
N LEU A 79 -13.45 -16.30 -7.58
CA LEU A 79 -14.88 -16.41 -7.89
C LEU A 79 -15.23 -15.80 -9.26
N PHE A 80 -14.64 -14.67 -9.60
CA PHE A 80 -15.06 -13.86 -10.75
C PHE A 80 -13.98 -13.70 -11.83
N GLY A 81 -12.80 -14.31 -11.64
CA GLY A 81 -11.68 -14.21 -12.57
C GLY A 81 -11.15 -12.77 -12.70
N ALA A 82 -10.73 -12.40 -13.90
CA ALA A 82 -10.21 -11.05 -14.20
C ALA A 82 -11.32 -10.04 -14.55
N ASN A 83 -12.52 -10.18 -13.97
CA ASN A 83 -13.61 -9.24 -14.21
C ASN A 83 -13.30 -7.88 -13.57
N TRP A 84 -12.96 -6.91 -14.41
CA TRP A 84 -12.51 -5.59 -13.98
C TRP A 84 -13.57 -4.77 -13.25
N ILE A 85 -14.86 -4.97 -13.52
CA ILE A 85 -15.92 -4.24 -12.79
C ILE A 85 -15.92 -4.70 -11.33
N VAL A 86 -15.95 -6.02 -11.11
CA VAL A 86 -15.94 -6.59 -9.76
C VAL A 86 -14.63 -6.26 -9.04
N LEU A 87 -13.49 -6.42 -9.72
CA LEU A 87 -12.19 -6.10 -9.12
C LEU A 87 -12.07 -4.62 -8.77
N SER A 88 -12.56 -3.71 -9.61
CA SER A 88 -12.52 -2.27 -9.30
C SER A 88 -13.37 -1.94 -8.07
N LEU A 89 -14.55 -2.54 -7.94
CA LEU A 89 -15.39 -2.38 -6.75
C LEU A 89 -14.67 -2.90 -5.49
N VAL A 90 -14.10 -4.10 -5.55
CA VAL A 90 -13.37 -4.68 -4.42
C VAL A 90 -12.17 -3.82 -4.06
N ILE A 91 -11.37 -3.39 -5.03
CA ILE A 91 -10.21 -2.49 -4.83
C ILE A 91 -10.65 -1.21 -4.12
N MET A 92 -11.71 -0.55 -4.60
CA MET A 92 -12.20 0.69 -3.99
C MET A 92 -12.70 0.46 -2.57
N SER A 93 -13.45 -0.62 -2.33
CA SER A 93 -13.96 -0.96 -0.99
C SER A 93 -12.84 -1.25 0.00
N VAL A 94 -11.89 -2.13 -0.34
CA VAL A 94 -10.80 -2.50 0.57
C VAL A 94 -9.86 -1.31 0.83
N SER A 95 -9.65 -0.46 -0.17
CA SER A 95 -8.79 0.73 -0.04
C SER A 95 -9.44 1.81 0.82
N THR A 96 -10.76 1.98 0.69
CA THR A 96 -11.53 2.89 1.53
C THR A 96 -11.54 2.41 2.97
N TYR A 97 -11.78 1.12 3.19
CA TYR A 97 -11.78 0.56 4.54
C TYR A 97 -10.39 0.61 5.19
N PHE A 98 -9.34 0.28 4.43
CA PHE A 98 -7.95 0.43 4.85
C PHE A 98 -7.64 1.88 5.29
N ALA A 99 -8.08 2.86 4.51
CA ALA A 99 -7.89 4.26 4.84
C ALA A 99 -8.64 4.68 6.11
N ILE A 100 -9.92 4.30 6.24
CA ILE A 100 -10.75 4.62 7.40
C ILE A 100 -10.17 3.99 8.68
N GLY A 101 -9.63 2.78 8.59
CA GLY A 101 -9.01 2.08 9.73
C GLY A 101 -7.78 2.77 10.33
N HIS A 102 -7.14 3.70 9.60
CA HIS A 102 -5.97 4.43 10.09
C HIS A 102 -6.34 5.64 10.96
N ILE A 103 -6.96 6.68 10.37
CA ILE A 103 -7.35 7.92 11.07
C ILE A 103 -8.74 8.42 10.64
N GLY A 104 -9.61 7.52 10.20
CA GLY A 104 -10.98 7.84 9.79
C GLY A 104 -11.08 8.47 8.40
N LEU A 105 -12.04 9.38 8.20
CA LEU A 105 -12.33 9.94 6.88
C LEU A 105 -11.21 10.86 6.34
N LEU A 106 -10.36 11.41 7.20
CA LEU A 106 -9.29 12.32 6.79
C LEU A 106 -8.16 11.61 6.02
N SER A 107 -7.97 10.31 6.22
CA SER A 107 -6.97 9.51 5.50
C SER A 107 -7.44 9.01 4.15
N LEU A 108 -8.70 9.24 3.73
CA LEU A 108 -9.23 8.68 2.49
C LEU A 108 -8.39 9.06 1.26
N PHE A 109 -7.94 10.31 1.20
CA PHE A 109 -7.15 10.78 0.06
C PHE A 109 -5.70 10.25 0.09
N PRO A 110 -4.89 10.48 1.14
CA PRO A 110 -3.51 9.97 1.16
C PRO A 110 -3.44 8.44 1.25
N VAL A 111 -4.15 7.83 2.19
CA VAL A 111 -4.04 6.39 2.50
C VAL A 111 -4.93 5.56 1.58
N GLY A 112 -6.08 6.07 1.16
CA GLY A 112 -6.96 5.36 0.23
C GLY A 112 -6.33 5.20 -1.14
N VAL A 113 -5.66 6.23 -1.67
CA VAL A 113 -4.90 6.12 -2.93
C VAL A 113 -3.75 5.11 -2.80
N ALA A 114 -3.01 5.12 -1.69
CA ALA A 114 -1.99 4.09 -1.44
C ALA A 114 -2.61 2.68 -1.38
N GLY A 115 -3.80 2.55 -0.79
CA GLY A 115 -4.53 1.29 -0.75
C GLY A 115 -4.92 0.77 -2.13
N VAL A 116 -5.32 1.67 -3.04
CA VAL A 116 -5.63 1.32 -4.43
C VAL A 116 -4.37 0.81 -5.13
N LEU A 117 -3.25 1.53 -4.96
CA LEU A 117 -1.98 1.14 -5.55
C LEU A 117 -1.48 -0.22 -5.03
N LEU A 118 -1.61 -0.49 -3.72
CA LEU A 118 -1.27 -1.79 -3.11
C LEU A 118 -2.14 -2.91 -3.67
N SER A 119 -3.42 -2.64 -3.88
CA SER A 119 -4.33 -3.62 -4.48
C SER A 119 -3.96 -3.92 -5.94
N LEU A 120 -3.58 -2.90 -6.71
CA LEU A 120 -3.07 -3.07 -8.08
C LEU A 120 -1.74 -3.82 -8.10
N ALA A 121 -0.83 -3.54 -7.18
CA ALA A 121 0.42 -4.29 -7.03
C ALA A 121 0.17 -5.76 -6.72
N PHE A 122 -0.74 -6.07 -5.79
CA PHE A 122 -1.10 -7.44 -5.44
C PHE A 122 -1.54 -8.22 -6.68
N LEU A 123 -2.46 -7.63 -7.45
CA LEU A 123 -2.98 -8.23 -8.67
C LEU A 123 -1.89 -8.43 -9.73
N GLN A 124 -1.02 -7.43 -9.92
CA GLN A 124 0.04 -7.44 -10.92
C GLN A 124 1.17 -8.43 -10.61
N PHE A 125 1.54 -8.59 -9.34
CA PHE A 125 2.70 -9.40 -8.92
C PHE A 125 2.35 -10.84 -8.56
N GLY A 126 1.08 -11.22 -8.56
CA GLY A 126 0.70 -12.62 -8.36
C GLY A 126 -0.80 -12.89 -8.33
N GLY A 127 -1.63 -11.89 -8.01
CA GLY A 127 -3.07 -12.07 -7.86
C GLY A 127 -3.76 -12.64 -9.10
N TYR A 128 -3.49 -12.10 -10.29
CA TYR A 128 -4.08 -12.62 -11.54
C TYR A 128 -3.68 -14.07 -11.87
N ASP A 129 -2.46 -14.45 -11.47
CA ASP A 129 -1.90 -15.78 -11.73
C ASP A 129 -2.21 -16.79 -10.63
N LYS A 130 -3.05 -16.40 -9.66
CA LYS A 130 -3.32 -17.18 -8.43
C LYS A 130 -2.06 -17.52 -7.61
N LYS A 131 -0.95 -16.81 -7.87
CA LYS A 131 0.29 -16.85 -7.08
C LYS A 131 0.16 -15.86 -5.93
N TYR A 132 -0.86 -16.03 -5.10
CA TYR A 132 -1.28 -15.04 -4.12
C TYR A 132 -0.19 -14.71 -3.09
N LEU A 133 0.62 -15.69 -2.72
CA LEU A 133 1.77 -15.47 -1.82
C LEU A 133 2.79 -14.49 -2.43
N ASN A 134 3.06 -14.57 -3.74
CA ASN A 134 3.94 -13.60 -4.40
C ASN A 134 3.35 -12.20 -4.38
N GLY A 135 2.05 -12.07 -4.66
CA GLY A 135 1.34 -10.79 -4.54
C GLY A 135 1.44 -10.21 -3.14
N LEU A 136 1.23 -11.05 -2.11
CA LEU A 136 1.34 -10.66 -0.70
C LEU A 136 2.77 -10.19 -0.35
N LEU A 137 3.80 -10.94 -0.75
CA LEU A 137 5.19 -10.59 -0.47
C LEU A 137 5.57 -9.23 -1.05
N TRP A 138 5.17 -8.96 -2.29
CA TRP A 138 5.42 -7.66 -2.92
C TRP A 138 4.69 -6.52 -2.22
N CYS A 139 3.41 -6.70 -1.90
CA CYS A 139 2.66 -5.67 -1.18
C CYS A 139 3.20 -5.44 0.23
N GLY A 140 3.52 -6.50 0.97
CA GLY A 140 4.09 -6.40 2.32
C GLY A 140 5.44 -5.69 2.30
N PHE A 141 6.28 -5.96 1.29
CA PHE A 141 7.54 -5.25 1.09
C PHE A 141 7.33 -3.76 0.77
N ILE A 142 6.46 -3.43 -0.21
CA ILE A 142 6.16 -2.05 -0.58
C ILE A 142 5.58 -1.28 0.62
N HIS A 143 4.65 -1.88 1.34
CA HIS A 143 4.02 -1.28 2.51
C HIS A 143 5.03 -1.08 3.65
N SER A 144 5.85 -2.10 3.97
CA SER A 144 6.93 -1.96 4.97
C SER A 144 7.88 -0.82 4.60
N PHE A 145 8.23 -0.70 3.31
CA PHE A 145 9.06 0.41 2.82
C PHE A 145 8.39 1.78 2.97
N CYS A 146 7.07 1.88 2.75
CA CYS A 146 6.30 3.10 3.04
C CYS A 146 6.34 3.43 4.54
N ASN A 147 6.13 2.45 5.41
CA ASN A 147 6.20 2.64 6.86
C ASN A 147 7.58 3.10 7.30
N PHE A 148 8.66 2.54 6.76
CA PHE A 148 10.01 3.02 7.05
C PHE A 148 10.24 4.44 6.54
N SER A 149 9.85 4.73 5.30
CA SER A 149 9.95 6.08 4.74
C SER A 149 9.23 7.12 5.61
N PHE A 150 8.09 6.74 6.18
CA PHE A 150 7.29 7.60 7.05
C PHE A 150 7.82 7.75 8.47
N PHE A 151 8.05 6.63 9.18
CA PHE A 151 8.38 6.66 10.61
C PHE A 151 9.88 6.84 10.88
N VAL A 152 10.74 6.63 9.88
CA VAL A 152 12.20 6.67 10.04
C VAL A 152 12.81 7.84 9.30
N PHE A 153 12.53 7.97 8.00
CA PHE A 153 13.22 8.97 7.17
C PHE A 153 12.68 10.39 7.36
N VAL A 154 11.36 10.55 7.51
CA VAL A 154 10.77 11.87 7.74
C VAL A 154 11.31 12.51 9.02
N PRO A 155 11.24 11.88 10.22
CA PRO A 155 11.82 12.49 11.40
C PRO A 155 13.33 12.78 11.26
N ALA A 156 14.10 11.91 10.60
CA ALA A 156 15.54 12.09 10.44
C ALA A 156 15.91 13.32 9.58
N LEU A 157 15.07 13.73 8.62
CA LEU A 157 15.32 14.88 7.74
C LEU A 157 15.05 16.24 8.41
N PHE A 158 14.18 16.29 9.43
CA PHE A 158 13.75 17.55 10.06
C PHE A 158 14.35 17.79 11.45
N PHE A 159 14.98 16.78 12.06
CA PHE A 159 15.63 16.89 13.38
C PHE A 159 17.17 16.86 13.32
N ASN A 160 17.76 17.34 12.22
CA ASN A 160 19.20 17.62 12.09
C ASN A 160 19.49 19.09 12.31
#